data_AF-A0A975TWK6-F1
#
_entry.id   AF-A0A975TWK6-F1
#
_cell.length_a   1.000
_cell.length_b   1.000
_cell.length_c   1.000
_cell.angle_alpha   90.00
_cell.angle_beta   90.00
_cell.angle_gamma   90.00
#
_symmetry.space_group_name_H-M   'P 1'
#
loop_
_entity.id
_entity.type
_entity.pdbx_description
1 polymer ?
#
loop_
_entity_poly.entity_id
_entity_poly.type
_entity_poly.pdbx_seq_one_letter_code
_entity_poly.pdbx_strand_id
1 'polypeptide(L)'
;MIRLTALTIFTIASLFGCGPERYSWNQRMTVMVETPDGIVTGSSVIEVNATYCPDGCGLARDSIGSFNYRGEAVAVEVLPGQWLFALIGAPGELIYHARPDLFGGIRRSDRGQWARLIPNVTGAVELTGGLRPRLVTFADIAVPASVEAVDADKLAATFGEDVRLVEVTLDVTREDATLGRVPSVLS
;
A
#
# COMPACT_ATOMS: atom_id res chain seq x y z
N MET A 1 39.71 -16.07 -62.80
CA MET A 1 39.70 -14.94 -61.82
C MET A 1 38.48 -14.12 -62.19
N ILE A 2 37.37 -14.12 -61.46
CA ILE A 2 37.14 -13.39 -60.20
C ILE A 2 35.94 -14.06 -59.50
N ARG A 3 36.04 -14.33 -58.19
CA ARG A 3 34.95 -14.88 -57.37
C ARG A 3 34.00 -13.76 -56.96
N LEU A 4 32.71 -13.85 -57.28
CA LEU A 4 31.67 -13.01 -56.66
C LEU A 4 31.32 -13.60 -55.30
N THR A 5 31.83 -13.00 -54.23
CA THR A 5 31.36 -13.23 -52.87
C THR A 5 30.05 -12.49 -52.67
N ALA A 6 28.94 -13.23 -52.56
CA ALA A 6 27.65 -12.68 -52.16
C ALA A 6 27.73 -12.28 -50.67
N LEU A 7 27.61 -10.99 -50.40
CA LEU A 7 27.58 -10.45 -49.04
C LEU A 7 26.14 -10.54 -48.51
N THR A 8 25.84 -11.61 -47.78
CA THR A 8 24.55 -11.77 -47.09
C THR A 8 24.51 -10.80 -45.91
N ILE A 9 23.81 -9.68 -46.07
CA ILE A 9 23.51 -8.76 -44.96
C ILE A 9 22.51 -9.46 -44.04
N PHE A 10 22.99 -9.95 -42.90
CA PHE A 10 22.16 -10.51 -41.85
C PHE A 10 21.55 -9.34 -41.06
N THR A 11 20.37 -8.90 -41.46
CA THR A 11 19.60 -7.92 -40.69
C THR A 11 19.15 -8.59 -39.40
N ILE A 12 19.90 -8.40 -38.32
CA ILE A 12 19.46 -8.78 -36.98
C ILE A 12 18.29 -7.84 -36.65
N ALA A 13 17.07 -8.33 -36.85
CA ALA A 13 15.88 -7.70 -36.28
C ALA A 13 15.97 -7.87 -34.76
N SER A 14 16.55 -6.88 -34.10
CA SER A 14 16.48 -6.75 -32.65
C SER A 14 15.01 -6.64 -32.29
N LEU A 15 14.41 -7.74 -31.84
CA LEU A 15 13.14 -7.75 -31.13
C LEU A 15 13.35 -6.90 -29.88
N PHE A 16 13.07 -5.60 -29.97
CA PHE A 16 12.87 -4.75 -28.81
C PHE A 16 11.55 -5.19 -28.15
N GLY A 17 11.62 -6.29 -27.40
CA GLY A 17 10.57 -6.59 -26.43
C GLY A 17 10.47 -5.39 -25.50
N CYS A 18 9.25 -4.88 -25.30
CA CYS A 18 9.03 -3.80 -24.35
C CYS A 18 9.48 -4.29 -22.96
N GLY A 19 10.42 -3.58 -22.34
CA GLY A 19 10.96 -3.93 -21.03
C GLY A 19 9.92 -3.75 -19.92
N PRO A 20 10.24 -4.15 -18.68
CA PRO A 20 9.34 -3.96 -17.54
C PRO A 20 9.10 -2.47 -17.29
N GLU A 21 7.84 -2.12 -17.07
CA GLU A 21 7.40 -0.79 -16.65
C GLU A 21 7.44 -0.67 -15.13
N ARG A 22 7.72 0.54 -14.63
CA ARG A 22 7.81 0.80 -13.20
C ARG A 22 6.91 1.96 -12.83
N TYR A 23 6.10 1.74 -11.79
CA TYR A 23 5.21 2.74 -11.23
C TYR A 23 5.53 2.89 -9.74
N SER A 24 5.49 4.12 -9.26
CA SER A 24 5.74 4.42 -7.85
C SER A 24 4.77 5.49 -7.37
N TRP A 25 4.28 5.33 -6.15
CA TRP A 25 3.44 6.32 -5.48
C TRP A 25 3.56 6.16 -3.96
N ASN A 26 3.25 7.24 -3.26
CA ASN A 26 3.14 7.22 -1.81
C ASN A 26 1.66 7.31 -1.44
N GLN A 27 1.26 6.58 -0.42
CA GLN A 27 -0.10 6.63 0.11
C GLN A 27 -0.08 6.72 1.62
N ARG A 28 -0.86 7.66 2.13
CA ARG A 28 -1.04 7.94 3.54
C ARG A 28 -2.29 7.25 4.04
N MET A 29 -2.13 6.46 5.09
CA MET A 29 -3.25 5.96 5.87
C MET A 29 -3.39 6.83 7.12
N THR A 30 -4.61 7.27 7.43
CA THR A 30 -4.94 8.02 8.65
C THR A 30 -5.98 7.25 9.44
N VAL A 31 -5.78 7.13 10.75
CA VAL A 31 -6.68 6.43 11.67
C VAL A 31 -7.13 7.43 12.72
N MET A 32 -8.44 7.58 12.87
CA MET A 32 -9.07 8.44 13.88
C MET A 32 -9.80 7.58 14.90
N VAL A 33 -9.53 7.83 16.17
CA VAL A 33 -10.15 7.14 17.29
C VAL A 33 -10.77 8.17 18.21
N GLU A 34 -12.02 7.98 18.60
CA GLU A 34 -12.67 8.78 19.61
C GLU A 34 -12.40 8.16 20.97
N THR A 35 -12.09 9.01 21.94
CA THR A 35 -11.80 8.67 23.32
C THR A 35 -12.58 9.62 24.23
N PRO A 36 -12.66 9.34 25.54
CA PRO A 36 -13.31 10.24 26.50
C PRO A 36 -12.75 11.69 26.48
N ASP A 37 -11.47 11.85 26.13
CA ASP A 37 -10.79 13.15 26.07
C ASP A 37 -10.86 13.83 24.69
N GLY A 38 -11.47 13.16 23.70
CA GLY A 38 -11.67 13.66 22.35
C GLY A 38 -11.11 12.74 21.26
N ILE A 39 -11.03 13.26 20.04
CA ILE A 39 -10.52 12.49 18.91
C ILE A 39 -8.99 12.54 18.91
N VAL A 40 -8.36 11.37 18.90
CA VAL A 40 -6.94 11.19 18.64
C VAL A 40 -6.72 10.66 17.22
N THR A 41 -5.60 11.02 16.61
CA THR A 41 -5.31 10.69 15.20
C THR A 41 -3.87 10.25 15.06
N GLY A 42 -3.64 9.19 14.29
CA GLY A 42 -2.31 8.86 13.78
C GLY A 42 -2.34 8.62 12.28
N SER A 43 -1.19 8.77 11.64
CA SER A 43 -1.04 8.49 10.22
C SER A 43 0.33 7.89 9.92
N SER A 44 0.42 7.20 8.78
CA SER A 44 1.65 6.66 8.24
C SER A 44 1.60 6.67 6.72
N VAL A 45 2.73 6.97 6.09
CA VAL A 45 2.90 6.98 4.65
C VAL A 45 3.69 5.75 4.22
N ILE A 46 3.17 5.05 3.22
CA ILE A 46 3.80 3.89 2.60
C ILE A 46 4.12 4.23 1.15
N GLU A 47 5.38 4.09 0.78
CA GLU A 47 5.85 4.10 -0.60
C GLU A 47 5.59 2.73 -1.21
N VAL A 48 4.95 2.72 -2.37
CA VAL A 48 4.68 1.54 -3.18
C VAL A 48 5.47 1.64 -4.47
N ASN A 49 6.25 0.59 -4.77
CA ASN A 49 6.94 0.43 -6.03
C ASN A 49 6.42 -0.81 -6.75
N ALA A 50 5.71 -0.61 -7.85
CA ALA A 50 5.16 -1.66 -8.69
C ALA A 50 6.02 -1.86 -9.94
N THR A 51 6.38 -3.10 -10.25
CA THR A 51 7.01 -3.47 -11.52
C THR A 51 6.02 -4.29 -12.34
N TYR A 52 5.65 -3.79 -13.51
CA TYR A 52 4.74 -4.43 -14.45
C TYR A 52 5.49 -4.93 -15.68
N CYS A 53 5.09 -6.10 -16.17
CA CYS A 53 5.71 -6.76 -17.31
C CYS A 53 4.64 -6.90 -18.40
N PRO A 54 4.65 -6.01 -19.42
CA PRO A 54 3.66 -6.04 -20.50
C PRO A 54 3.82 -7.28 -21.39
N ASP A 55 2.86 -7.50 -22.29
CA ASP A 55 3.00 -8.51 -23.34
C ASP A 55 4.30 -8.31 -24.14
N GLY A 56 5.16 -9.34 -24.14
CA GLY A 56 6.49 -9.30 -24.77
C GLY A 56 7.66 -9.03 -23.82
N CYS A 57 7.39 -8.82 -22.53
CA CYS A 57 8.39 -8.76 -21.46
C CYS A 57 8.88 -10.18 -21.08
N GLY A 58 9.59 -10.84 -22.01
CA GLY A 58 10.15 -12.18 -21.81
C GLY A 58 9.11 -13.29 -21.65
N LEU A 59 9.40 -14.30 -20.82
CA LEU A 59 8.49 -15.43 -20.55
C LEU A 59 7.30 -15.08 -19.65
N ALA A 60 7.36 -13.93 -18.97
CA ALA A 60 6.27 -13.42 -18.16
C ALA A 60 5.31 -12.64 -19.07
N ARG A 61 4.11 -13.19 -19.26
CA ARG A 61 3.06 -12.55 -20.06
C ARG A 61 2.08 -11.85 -19.12
N ASP A 62 1.87 -10.56 -19.38
CA ASP A 62 0.87 -9.70 -18.74
C ASP A 62 0.73 -9.91 -17.22
N SER A 63 1.81 -9.64 -16.48
CA SER A 63 1.84 -9.83 -15.03
C SER A 63 2.52 -8.67 -14.31
N ILE A 64 2.05 -8.39 -13.08
CA ILE A 64 2.89 -7.65 -12.13
C ILE A 64 4.02 -8.59 -11.73
N GLY A 65 5.24 -8.18 -12.06
CA GLY A 65 6.46 -8.88 -11.67
C GLY A 65 6.72 -8.78 -10.18
N SER A 66 6.42 -7.63 -9.55
CA SER A 66 6.52 -7.44 -8.10
C SER A 66 5.89 -6.15 -7.59
N PHE A 67 5.48 -6.16 -6.31
CA PHE A 67 5.31 -4.97 -5.49
C PHE A 67 6.37 -4.95 -4.40
N ASN A 68 6.99 -3.79 -4.17
CA ASN A 68 7.85 -3.53 -3.02
C ASN A 68 7.27 -2.37 -2.22
N TYR A 69 7.38 -2.45 -0.90
CA TYR A 69 6.80 -1.47 0.01
C TYR A 69 7.87 -0.94 0.96
N ARG A 70 7.83 0.37 1.23
CA ARG A 70 8.65 1.02 2.25
C ARG A 70 7.75 1.91 3.11
N GLY A 71 7.76 1.70 4.41
CA GLY A 71 6.88 2.40 5.35
C GLY A 71 6.56 1.55 6.56
N GLU A 72 5.78 2.11 7.48
CA GLU A 72 5.43 1.48 8.76
C GLU A 72 3.91 1.44 8.98
N ALA A 73 3.47 0.61 9.94
CA ALA A 73 2.08 0.64 10.39
C ALA A 73 1.71 2.02 10.95
N VAL A 74 0.43 2.38 10.89
CA VAL A 74 -0.05 3.56 11.64
C VAL A 74 0.00 3.22 13.13
N ALA A 75 0.54 4.10 13.95
CA ALA A 75 0.52 3.99 15.41
C ALA A 75 -0.28 5.16 16.00
N VAL A 76 -1.29 4.86 16.80
CA VAL A 76 -2.14 5.83 17.50
C VAL A 76 -2.06 5.56 19.00
N GLU A 77 -1.64 6.54 19.78
CA GLU A 77 -1.77 6.47 21.24
C GLU A 77 -3.23 6.78 21.57
N VAL A 78 -3.99 5.75 21.95
CA VAL A 78 -5.43 5.84 22.20
C VAL A 78 -5.69 6.37 23.61
N LEU A 79 -4.95 5.85 24.58
CA LEU A 79 -4.90 6.32 25.96
C LEU A 79 -3.43 6.43 26.38
N PRO A 80 -3.08 7.12 27.47
CA PRO A 80 -1.70 7.24 27.92
C PRO A 80 -0.99 5.88 28.01
N GLY A 81 0.02 5.66 27.17
CA GLY A 81 0.79 4.42 27.08
C GLY A 81 0.09 3.24 26.39
N GLN A 82 -1.15 3.39 25.91
CA GLN A 82 -1.89 2.34 25.20
C GLN A 82 -2.00 2.67 23.71
N TRP A 83 -1.47 1.78 22.87
CA TRP A 83 -1.27 2.05 21.45
C TRP A 83 -2.09 1.12 20.56
N LEU A 84 -2.82 1.70 19.62
CA LEU A 84 -3.45 0.99 18.52
C LEU A 84 -2.56 1.08 17.27
N PHE A 85 -2.28 -0.06 16.67
CA PHE A 85 -1.54 -0.16 15.42
C PHE A 85 -2.43 -0.65 14.28
N ALA A 86 -2.45 0.07 13.17
CA ALA A 86 -3.11 -0.38 11.94
C ALA A 86 -2.07 -0.95 10.96
N LEU A 87 -2.14 -2.26 10.76
CA LEU A 87 -1.12 -2.98 9.98
C LEU A 87 -1.26 -2.76 8.48
N ILE A 88 -0.11 -2.75 7.82
CA ILE A 88 0.00 -2.70 6.37
C ILE A 88 -0.48 -4.04 5.79
N GLY A 89 -1.58 -4.02 5.02
CA GLY A 89 -2.11 -5.18 4.31
C GLY A 89 -1.47 -5.39 2.93
N ALA A 90 -2.27 -5.34 1.88
CA ALA A 90 -1.83 -5.34 0.49
C ALA A 90 -1.90 -3.91 -0.10
N PRO A 91 -0.99 -3.00 0.29
CA PRO A 91 -1.12 -1.56 -0.01
C PRO A 91 -1.15 -1.26 -1.51
N GLY A 92 -0.49 -2.08 -2.35
CA GLY A 92 -0.40 -1.84 -3.79
C GLY A 92 -1.72 -1.95 -4.56
N GLU A 93 -2.72 -2.67 -4.06
CA GLU A 93 -4.05 -2.76 -4.69
C GLU A 93 -5.13 -1.97 -3.93
N LEU A 94 -4.81 -1.40 -2.76
CA LEU A 94 -5.82 -0.92 -1.82
C LEU A 94 -6.66 0.24 -2.38
N ILE A 95 -6.00 1.22 -3.02
CA ILE A 95 -6.70 2.36 -3.63
C ILE A 95 -7.56 1.94 -4.83
N TYR A 96 -7.15 0.91 -5.58
CA TYR A 96 -7.94 0.36 -6.68
C TYR A 96 -9.28 -0.22 -6.17
N HIS A 97 -9.23 -0.95 -5.05
CA HIS A 97 -10.44 -1.50 -4.44
C HIS A 97 -11.28 -0.46 -3.72
N ALA A 98 -10.66 0.56 -3.12
CA ALA A 98 -11.37 1.61 -2.40
C ALA A 98 -12.06 2.62 -3.35
N ARG A 99 -11.49 2.87 -4.54
CA ARG A 99 -11.98 3.85 -5.51
C ARG A 99 -12.08 3.29 -6.93
N PRO A 100 -12.86 2.22 -7.17
CA PRO A 100 -13.00 1.63 -8.50
C PRO A 100 -13.58 2.61 -9.54
N ASP A 101 -14.30 3.64 -9.09
CA ASP A 101 -14.84 4.73 -9.91
C ASP A 101 -13.76 5.50 -10.68
N LEU A 102 -12.55 5.61 -10.13
CA LEU A 102 -11.45 6.36 -10.74
C LEU A 102 -10.73 5.62 -11.87
N PHE A 103 -10.98 4.32 -12.03
CA PHE A 103 -10.25 3.48 -12.97
C PHE A 103 -11.06 3.13 -14.23
N GLY A 104 -12.22 3.75 -14.45
CA GLY A 104 -12.96 3.67 -15.72
C GLY A 104 -13.33 2.24 -16.17
N GLY A 105 -13.48 1.30 -15.22
CA GLY A 105 -13.80 -0.10 -15.52
C GLY A 105 -12.60 -0.97 -15.96
N ILE A 106 -11.36 -0.46 -15.86
CA ILE A 106 -10.15 -1.27 -16.01
C ILE A 106 -10.25 -2.48 -15.07
N ARG A 107 -10.03 -3.69 -15.59
CA ARG A 107 -10.19 -4.91 -14.79
C ARG A 107 -9.06 -5.02 -13.79
N ARG A 108 -9.33 -5.70 -12.67
CA ARG A 108 -8.30 -5.99 -11.66
C ARG A 108 -7.09 -6.71 -12.26
N SER A 109 -7.31 -7.58 -13.26
CA SER A 109 -6.26 -8.29 -14.00
C SER A 109 -5.30 -7.36 -14.75
N ASP A 110 -5.78 -6.19 -15.17
CA ASP A 110 -5.09 -5.28 -16.08
C ASP A 110 -4.19 -4.33 -15.28
N ARG A 111 -3.31 -4.95 -14.49
CA ARG A 111 -2.62 -4.30 -13.37
C ARG A 111 -1.71 -3.15 -13.76
N GLY A 112 -1.03 -3.26 -14.89
CA GLY A 112 -0.23 -2.15 -15.42
C GLY A 112 -1.07 -0.92 -15.74
N GLN A 113 -2.28 -1.12 -16.27
CA GLN A 113 -3.15 -0.01 -16.68
C GLN A 113 -3.64 0.78 -15.46
N TRP A 114 -4.17 0.11 -14.43
CA TRP A 114 -4.64 0.84 -13.25
C TRP A 114 -3.48 1.37 -12.40
N ALA A 115 -2.36 0.66 -12.29
CA ALA A 115 -1.19 1.12 -11.51
C ALA A 115 -0.61 2.42 -12.07
N ARG A 116 -0.62 2.59 -13.40
CA ARG A 116 -0.22 3.82 -14.08
C ARG A 116 -1.06 5.04 -13.69
N LEU A 117 -2.32 4.82 -13.30
CA LEU A 117 -3.25 5.90 -12.96
C LEU A 117 -3.15 6.32 -11.49
N ILE A 118 -2.73 5.43 -10.59
CA ILE A 118 -2.68 5.70 -9.14
C ILE A 118 -1.93 6.99 -8.77
N PRO A 119 -0.74 7.30 -9.33
CA PRO A 119 -0.02 8.53 -8.95
C PRO A 119 -0.79 9.82 -9.20
N ASN A 120 -1.86 9.79 -10.02
CA ASN A 120 -2.71 10.94 -10.34
C ASN A 120 -4.05 10.94 -9.59
N VAL A 121 -4.31 9.92 -8.76
CA VAL A 121 -5.50 9.87 -7.90
C VAL A 121 -5.42 11.00 -6.89
N THR A 122 -6.55 11.66 -6.67
CA THR A 122 -6.68 12.73 -5.68
C THR A 122 -7.89 12.50 -4.79
N GLY A 123 -7.79 13.00 -3.56
CA GLY A 123 -8.84 12.95 -2.57
C GLY A 123 -8.78 11.67 -1.73
N ALA A 124 -8.89 11.86 -0.42
CA ALA A 124 -8.96 10.77 0.53
C ALA A 124 -10.23 9.92 0.32
N VAL A 125 -10.12 8.63 0.61
CA VAL A 125 -11.23 7.68 0.64
C VAL A 125 -11.27 6.97 1.98
N GLU A 126 -12.47 6.81 2.54
CA GLU A 126 -12.69 5.98 3.72
C GLU A 126 -12.57 4.49 3.37
N LEU A 127 -11.79 3.76 4.17
CA LEU A 127 -11.66 2.31 4.08
C LEU A 127 -12.73 1.65 4.95
N THR A 128 -13.65 0.93 4.32
CA THR A 128 -14.78 0.27 4.99
C THR A 128 -14.76 -1.25 4.79
N GLY A 129 -15.47 -1.97 5.65
CA GLY A 129 -15.64 -3.43 5.55
C GLY A 129 -14.30 -4.19 5.48
N GLY A 130 -14.15 -5.03 4.46
CA GLY A 130 -12.94 -5.84 4.23
C GLY A 130 -11.70 -5.05 3.78
N LEU A 131 -11.82 -3.74 3.54
CA LEU A 131 -10.69 -2.87 3.22
C LEU A 131 -10.06 -2.24 4.46
N ARG A 132 -10.74 -2.32 5.62
CA ARG A 132 -10.16 -1.84 6.89
C ARG A 132 -8.88 -2.62 7.21
N PRO A 133 -7.83 -1.95 7.70
CA PRO A 133 -6.59 -2.61 8.09
C PRO A 133 -6.84 -3.54 9.28
N ARG A 134 -5.98 -4.54 9.43
CA ARG A 134 -5.95 -5.31 10.68
C ARG A 134 -5.44 -4.40 11.79
N LEU A 135 -6.23 -4.26 12.85
CA LEU A 135 -5.86 -3.50 14.03
C LEU A 135 -5.26 -4.43 15.08
N VAL A 136 -4.20 -3.98 15.75
CA VAL A 136 -3.57 -4.70 16.85
C VAL A 136 -3.19 -3.74 17.97
N THR A 137 -3.06 -4.26 19.18
CA THR A 137 -2.44 -3.59 20.33
C THR A 137 -1.43 -4.55 20.97
N PHE A 138 -0.77 -4.11 22.03
CA PHE A 138 0.08 -4.93 22.88
C PHE A 138 -0.47 -4.88 24.30
N ALA A 139 -0.68 -6.04 24.92
CA ALA A 139 -1.03 -6.08 26.35
C ALA A 139 0.11 -5.53 27.23
N ASP A 140 1.35 -5.73 26.77
CA ASP A 140 2.55 -5.07 27.28
C ASP A 140 3.45 -4.68 26.10
N ILE A 141 3.60 -3.38 25.86
CA ILE A 141 4.33 -2.84 24.72
C ILE A 141 5.82 -3.21 24.72
N ALA A 142 6.39 -3.49 25.90
CA ALA A 142 7.77 -3.94 26.05
C ALA A 142 7.96 -5.43 25.71
N VAL A 143 6.87 -6.17 25.52
CA VAL A 143 6.87 -7.61 25.20
C VAL A 143 6.25 -7.82 23.82
N PRO A 144 7.04 -7.94 22.73
CA PRO A 144 6.51 -8.07 21.37
C PRO A 144 5.55 -9.26 21.15
N ALA A 145 5.69 -10.31 21.95
CA ALA A 145 4.81 -11.48 21.90
C ALA A 145 3.42 -11.24 22.51
N SER A 146 3.21 -10.11 23.19
CA SER A 146 1.92 -9.71 23.78
C SER A 146 0.95 -9.08 22.76
N VAL A 147 1.33 -9.07 21.48
CA VAL A 147 0.50 -8.52 20.41
C VAL A 147 -0.85 -9.25 20.34
N GLU A 148 -1.92 -8.48 20.31
CA GLU A 148 -3.28 -8.99 20.22
C GLU A 148 -4.08 -8.24 19.16
N ALA A 149 -5.04 -8.93 18.54
CA ALA A 149 -5.90 -8.33 17.52
C ALA A 149 -7.02 -7.51 18.19
N VAL A 150 -7.32 -6.33 17.62
CA VAL A 150 -8.41 -5.47 18.05
C VAL A 150 -9.53 -5.52 17.02
N ASP A 151 -10.75 -5.79 17.46
CA ASP A 151 -11.94 -5.70 16.61
C ASP A 151 -12.28 -4.22 16.37
N ALA A 152 -12.23 -3.78 15.11
CA ALA A 152 -12.47 -2.40 14.69
C ALA A 152 -13.85 -1.85 15.14
N ASP A 153 -14.84 -2.73 15.32
CA ASP A 153 -16.19 -2.33 15.74
C ASP A 153 -16.37 -2.40 17.27
N LYS A 154 -15.34 -2.83 18.01
CA LYS A 154 -15.39 -3.05 19.47
C LYS A 154 -14.11 -2.63 20.20
N LEU A 155 -13.52 -1.49 19.82
CA LEU A 155 -12.32 -0.95 20.50
C LEU A 155 -12.53 -0.80 22.02
N ALA A 156 -13.75 -0.50 22.46
CA ALA A 156 -14.07 -0.36 23.88
C ALA A 156 -13.78 -1.63 24.72
N ALA A 157 -13.81 -2.82 24.11
CA ALA A 157 -13.45 -4.06 24.79
C ALA A 157 -11.96 -4.14 25.17
N THR A 158 -11.11 -3.35 24.50
CA THR A 158 -9.66 -3.31 24.70
C THR A 158 -9.23 -2.05 25.46
N PHE A 159 -9.76 -0.88 25.06
CA PHE A 159 -9.30 0.42 25.56
C PHE A 159 -10.25 1.04 26.61
N GLY A 160 -11.39 0.41 26.92
CA GLY A 160 -12.36 0.91 27.89
C GLY A 160 -13.56 1.62 27.26
N GLU A 161 -14.54 1.97 28.10
CA GLU A 161 -15.79 2.60 27.66
C GLU A 161 -15.54 3.90 26.88
N ASP A 162 -16.47 4.23 25.99
CA ASP A 162 -16.45 5.41 25.11
C ASP A 162 -15.28 5.49 24.10
N VAL A 163 -14.46 4.44 23.97
CA VAL A 163 -13.44 4.35 22.90
C VAL A 163 -14.00 3.66 21.65
N ARG A 164 -13.95 4.34 20.50
CA ARG A 164 -14.35 3.75 19.21
C ARG A 164 -13.52 4.24 18.03
N LEU A 165 -13.41 3.39 17.01
CA LEU A 165 -12.84 3.79 15.73
C LEU A 165 -13.83 4.72 15.03
N VAL A 166 -13.36 5.91 14.62
CA VAL A 166 -14.17 6.88 13.91
C VAL A 166 -14.06 6.65 12.41
N GLU A 167 -12.82 6.63 11.90
CA GLU A 167 -12.56 6.56 10.48
C GLU A 167 -11.17 6.00 10.22
N VAL A 168 -11.03 5.30 9.09
CA VAL A 168 -9.72 5.01 8.49
C VAL A 168 -9.75 5.52 7.06
N THR A 169 -8.84 6.43 6.72
CA THR A 169 -8.76 6.99 5.36
C THR A 169 -7.46 6.59 4.67
N LEU A 170 -7.53 6.50 3.34
CA LEU A 170 -6.38 6.33 2.45
C LEU A 170 -6.34 7.49 1.46
N ASP A 171 -5.16 8.05 1.24
CA ASP A 171 -4.94 9.16 0.32
C ASP A 171 -3.61 8.97 -0.43
N VAL A 172 -3.58 9.28 -1.73
CA VAL A 172 -2.33 9.30 -2.49
C VAL A 172 -1.65 10.65 -2.22
N THR A 173 -0.42 10.60 -1.73
CA THR A 173 0.31 11.78 -1.26
C THR A 173 1.68 11.92 -1.93
N ARG A 174 2.29 13.09 -1.77
CA ARG A 174 3.69 13.36 -2.14
C ARG A 174 4.63 13.34 -0.93
N GLU A 175 4.10 13.16 0.28
CA GLU A 175 4.91 13.00 1.50
C GLU A 175 5.79 11.75 1.40
N ASP A 176 6.97 11.80 2.01
CA ASP A 176 7.88 10.66 2.06
C ASP A 176 7.35 9.53 2.97
N ALA A 177 7.80 8.30 2.72
CA ALA A 177 7.47 7.15 3.55
C ALA A 177 7.84 7.38 5.02
N THR A 178 6.94 7.01 5.92
CA THR A 178 7.15 7.08 7.37
C THR A 178 8.12 5.99 7.81
N LEU A 179 9.16 6.38 8.55
CA LEU A 179 10.20 5.49 9.06
C LEU A 179 10.57 5.88 10.49
N GLY A 180 10.91 4.89 11.31
CA GLY A 180 11.37 5.05 12.69
C GLY A 180 10.27 5.34 13.71
N ARG A 181 9.01 5.50 13.30
CA ARG A 181 7.91 5.81 14.22
C ARG A 181 7.54 4.60 15.07
N VAL A 182 7.28 3.46 14.45
CA VAL A 182 6.94 2.23 15.17
C VAL A 182 8.11 1.77 16.04
N PRO A 183 9.37 1.71 15.56
CA PRO A 183 10.52 1.43 16.41
C PRO A 183 10.62 2.34 17.63
N SER A 184 10.34 3.65 17.48
CA SER A 184 10.41 4.58 18.63
C SER A 184 9.34 4.37 19.69
N VAL A 185 8.23 3.71 19.33
CA VAL A 185 7.11 3.40 20.24
C VAL A 185 7.32 2.05 20.93
N LEU A 186 8.01 1.11 20.26
CA LEU A 186 8.25 -0.24 20.76
C LEU A 186 9.62 -0.41 21.46
N SER A 187 10.41 0.67 21.57
CA SER A 187 11.76 0.67 22.15
C SER A 187 11.80 0.96 23.64
#